data_AF-A0A8V0X8H8-F1
#
_entry.id   AF-A0A8V0X8H8-F1
#
_cell.length_a   1.000
_cell.length_b   1.000
_cell.length_c   1.000
_cell.angle_alpha   90.00
_cell.angle_beta   90.00
_cell.angle_gamma   90.00
#
_symmetry.space_group_name_H-M   'P 1'
#
loop_
_entity.id
_entity.type
_entity.pdbx_description
1 polymer ?
#
loop_
_entity_poly.entity_id
_entity_poly.type
_entity_poly.pdbx_seq_one_letter_code
_entity_poly.pdbx_strand_id
1 'polypeptide(L)'
;MEFDPNSNPPCYKTVDEDIVIQQDDEIRLKIVGTRVDKNDIFAIGSLMDDYLVTFRQRPSVPPSLSPALLKMAVSGTLYTYPDNWRSFKAQIAAQYSGAQLRLRCSPPHFRFGTTNRSADFLRKFPAGKVPAFEGDDGFCVFESNAIAYYVSNEELRGATREGAAQVLQWVNFADSDIVPPASTWVFPTLGIMHYNKQATEQAKSEVRRALSVLDAHLQSRTFLVGERVSLADISVVCALLWLYKQVLEPSFRQPFGNVTRWFLTCLHQPQFKAVLGDVPLCQRMAQFDAKKFAENQPKKDGVKKEKKEKEKEKEKEKEKEKEKEKEKEAHGAAPEEELDECEQALLAEPKAKDPFAHLPKSPFVLDEFKRKYSNEDTAAVALPHLWQHFDPQGWSLWYAEYRYPAELSQTFMSCNLITGMFQRLDKLRKNAFASVILFGTNNDSSISGVWLFRGQELAFQLCPDWQVDYESYTWRKLDPGSAECRTLVTEYFSWEGEFAHVGKPFNQGKVFK
;
A
#
# COMPACT_ATOMS: atom_id res chain seq x y z
N MET A 1 -43.96 29.03 -8.64
CA MET A 1 -43.96 30.26 -7.80
C MET A 1 -45.00 31.29 -8.25
N GLU A 2 -45.91 31.69 -7.36
CA GLU A 2 -46.88 32.78 -7.51
C GLU A 2 -46.64 33.87 -6.46
N PHE A 3 -46.81 35.14 -6.83
CA PHE A 3 -46.68 36.27 -5.89
C PHE A 3 -47.99 36.50 -5.14
N ASP A 4 -47.92 36.50 -3.81
CA ASP A 4 -49.05 36.78 -2.93
C ASP A 4 -48.89 38.18 -2.27
N PRO A 5 -49.53 39.21 -2.84
CA PRO A 5 -49.46 40.57 -2.31
C PRO A 5 -50.26 40.74 -1.00
N ASN A 6 -51.13 39.78 -0.66
CA ASN A 6 -52.00 39.86 0.52
C ASN A 6 -51.40 39.16 1.75
N SER A 7 -50.30 38.42 1.58
CA SER A 7 -49.49 37.92 2.69
C SER A 7 -48.85 39.08 3.46
N ASN A 8 -48.65 38.92 4.77
CA ASN A 8 -47.97 39.90 5.62
C ASN A 8 -46.76 39.27 6.33
N PRO A 9 -45.52 39.49 5.86
CA PRO A 9 -45.14 40.36 4.73
C PRO A 9 -45.49 39.74 3.35
N PRO A 10 -45.59 40.54 2.27
CA PRO A 10 -45.82 40.04 0.91
C PRO A 10 -44.73 39.02 0.52
N CYS A 11 -45.13 37.96 -0.18
CA CYS A 11 -44.22 36.83 -0.42
C CYS A 11 -44.44 36.16 -1.80
N TYR A 12 -43.46 35.39 -2.26
CA TYR A 12 -43.66 34.42 -3.33
C TYR A 12 -43.86 33.03 -2.73
N LYS A 13 -44.83 32.25 -3.24
CA LYS A 13 -45.10 30.90 -2.78
C LYS A 13 -45.25 29.89 -3.91
N THR A 14 -44.90 28.63 -3.67
CA THR A 14 -45.22 27.53 -4.59
C THR A 14 -46.72 27.23 -4.57
N VAL A 15 -47.24 26.58 -5.62
CA VAL A 15 -48.68 26.22 -5.70
C VAL A 15 -49.09 25.32 -4.53
N ASP A 16 -48.17 24.46 -4.08
CA ASP A 16 -48.36 23.57 -2.92
C ASP A 16 -48.00 24.24 -1.57
N GLU A 17 -47.67 25.53 -1.56
CA GLU A 17 -47.27 26.35 -0.39
C GLU A 17 -46.05 25.85 0.43
N ASP A 18 -45.37 24.80 -0.01
CA ASP A 18 -44.18 24.25 0.65
C ASP A 18 -42.98 25.22 0.74
N ILE A 19 -42.84 26.13 -0.24
CA ILE A 19 -41.76 27.12 -0.28
C ILE A 19 -42.36 28.52 -0.29
N VAL A 20 -41.99 29.33 0.71
CA VAL A 20 -42.35 30.75 0.82
C VAL A 20 -41.06 31.56 0.84
N ILE A 21 -40.95 32.55 -0.05
CA ILE A 21 -39.85 33.53 -0.12
C ILE A 21 -40.39 34.88 0.33
N GLN A 22 -39.76 35.45 1.35
CA GLN A 22 -40.06 36.76 1.91
C GLN A 22 -38.93 37.75 1.65
N GLN A 23 -39.21 39.02 1.95
CA GLN A 23 -38.19 40.06 1.93
C GLN A 23 -37.04 39.69 2.88
N ASP A 24 -35.80 39.88 2.42
CA ASP A 24 -34.54 39.54 3.12
C ASP A 24 -34.14 38.05 3.15
N ASP A 25 -34.89 37.17 2.48
CA ASP A 25 -34.48 35.78 2.31
C ASP A 25 -33.29 35.66 1.32
N GLU A 26 -32.27 34.90 1.72
CA GLU A 26 -31.20 34.48 0.81
C GLU A 26 -31.68 33.27 0.00
N ILE A 27 -31.76 33.46 -1.33
CA ILE A 27 -32.19 32.44 -2.27
C ILE A 27 -31.10 32.15 -3.30
N ARG A 28 -30.99 30.88 -3.70
CA ARG A 28 -30.15 30.47 -4.83
C ARG A 28 -30.99 30.52 -6.12
N LEU A 29 -30.50 31.23 -7.13
CA LEU A 29 -31.14 31.37 -8.43
C LEU A 29 -30.25 30.80 -9.53
N LYS A 30 -30.85 30.21 -10.57
CA LYS A 30 -30.15 29.86 -11.80
C LYS A 30 -30.12 31.08 -12.72
N ILE A 31 -28.93 31.57 -13.07
CA ILE A 31 -28.77 32.63 -14.07
C ILE A 31 -29.13 32.05 -15.44
N VAL A 32 -30.12 32.63 -16.10
CA VAL A 32 -30.61 32.23 -17.43
C VAL A 32 -30.06 33.15 -18.51
N GLY A 33 -29.67 34.37 -18.16
CA GLY A 33 -29.01 35.29 -19.08
C GLY A 33 -28.23 36.35 -18.34
N THR A 34 -27.18 36.86 -18.97
CA THR A 34 -26.41 38.00 -18.48
C THR A 34 -26.35 39.07 -19.55
N ARG A 35 -26.54 40.32 -19.16
CA ARG A 35 -26.33 41.50 -19.99
C ARG A 35 -25.23 42.33 -19.36
N VAL A 36 -24.24 42.70 -20.15
CA VAL A 36 -23.14 43.57 -19.71
C VAL A 36 -23.31 44.91 -20.39
N ASP A 37 -23.46 45.97 -19.59
CA ASP A 37 -23.41 47.36 -20.04
C ASP A 37 -22.09 48.00 -19.57
N LYS A 38 -21.80 49.24 -20.01
CA LYS A 38 -20.48 49.87 -19.89
C LYS A 38 -19.91 49.92 -18.46
N ASN A 39 -20.76 49.97 -17.44
CA ASN A 39 -20.37 50.08 -16.03
C ASN A 39 -20.95 48.97 -15.14
N ASP A 40 -21.87 48.15 -15.64
CA ASP A 40 -22.67 47.23 -14.81
C ASP A 40 -22.91 45.89 -15.52
N ILE A 41 -23.03 44.84 -14.73
CA ILE A 41 -23.45 43.51 -15.19
C ILE A 41 -24.82 43.22 -14.59
N PHE A 42 -25.80 43.01 -15.45
CA PHE A 42 -27.14 42.56 -15.09
C PHE A 42 -27.26 41.07 -15.35
N ALA A 43 -27.86 40.33 -14.42
CA ALA A 43 -28.19 38.93 -14.58
C ALA A 43 -29.71 38.73 -14.46
N ILE A 44 -30.27 37.91 -15.34
CA ILE A 44 -31.65 37.45 -15.27
C ILE A 44 -31.61 36.05 -14.66
N GLY A 45 -32.18 35.90 -13.47
CA GLY A 45 -32.34 34.62 -12.77
C GLY A 45 -33.73 34.02 -12.98
N SER A 46 -33.83 32.69 -12.99
CA SER A 46 -35.11 31.98 -12.95
C SER A 46 -35.42 31.45 -11.55
N LEU A 47 -36.68 31.63 -11.14
CA LEU A 47 -37.30 31.17 -9.90
C LEU A 47 -38.11 29.87 -10.14
N MET A 48 -37.60 28.92 -10.93
CA MET A 48 -38.27 27.63 -11.14
C MET A 48 -38.07 26.72 -9.93
N ASP A 49 -39.14 25.99 -9.57
CA ASP A 49 -39.26 25.23 -8.33
C ASP A 49 -38.13 24.18 -8.13
N ASP A 50 -37.60 23.59 -9.22
CA ASP A 50 -36.51 22.60 -9.18
C ASP A 50 -35.14 23.15 -8.69
N TYR A 51 -34.95 24.47 -8.69
CA TYR A 51 -33.65 25.10 -8.44
C TYR A 51 -33.61 25.98 -7.20
N LEU A 52 -34.72 26.09 -6.47
CA LEU A 52 -34.84 26.97 -5.31
C LEU A 52 -34.47 26.25 -4.02
N VAL A 53 -33.45 26.77 -3.35
CA VAL A 53 -33.16 26.45 -1.94
C VAL A 53 -33.34 27.74 -1.15
N THR A 54 -34.32 27.77 -0.25
CA THR A 54 -34.50 28.87 0.72
C THR A 54 -33.63 28.61 1.94
N PHE A 55 -32.72 29.53 2.24
CA PHE A 55 -32.05 29.52 3.54
C PHE A 55 -33.02 30.09 4.57
N ARG A 56 -33.82 29.25 5.25
CA ARG A 56 -34.63 29.71 6.39
C ARG A 56 -33.69 30.27 7.46
N GLN A 57 -33.69 31.59 7.65
CA GLN A 57 -33.08 32.20 8.82
C GLN A 57 -33.72 31.60 10.08
N ARG A 58 -32.89 31.16 11.03
CA ARG A 58 -33.37 30.72 12.35
C ARG A 58 -34.09 31.90 13.02
N PRO A 59 -35.16 31.66 13.80
CA PRO A 59 -35.82 32.72 14.54
C PRO A 59 -34.82 33.46 15.44
N SER A 60 -34.92 34.78 15.45
CA SER A 60 -34.09 35.70 16.22
C SER A 60 -34.11 35.34 17.70
N VAL A 61 -32.93 35.02 18.23
CA VAL A 61 -32.71 34.82 19.68
C VAL A 61 -32.70 36.22 20.33
N PRO A 62 -33.39 36.44 21.46
CA PRO A 62 -33.42 37.74 22.13
C PRO A 62 -32.02 38.18 22.59
N PRO A 63 -31.71 39.49 22.60
CA PRO A 63 -30.38 40.00 22.88
C PRO A 63 -30.12 40.01 24.38
N SER A 64 -29.80 38.86 24.97
CA SER A 64 -29.18 38.78 26.29
C SER A 64 -28.52 37.43 26.53
N LEU A 65 -27.60 37.03 25.64
CA LEU A 65 -26.60 36.02 25.97
C LEU A 65 -25.23 36.58 25.64
N SER A 66 -24.41 36.66 26.67
CA SER A 66 -23.02 37.09 26.68
C SER A 66 -22.20 36.57 25.48
N PRO A 67 -21.07 37.21 25.12
CA PRO A 67 -20.15 36.76 24.05
C PRO A 67 -19.53 35.35 24.22
N ALA A 68 -19.95 34.57 25.22
CA ALA A 68 -19.44 33.24 25.57
C ALA A 68 -20.02 32.08 24.72
N LEU A 69 -20.84 32.37 23.70
CA LEU A 69 -21.33 31.38 22.72
C LEU A 69 -20.66 31.53 21.35
N LEU A 70 -19.37 31.89 21.32
CA LEU A 70 -18.51 31.40 20.24
C LEU A 70 -18.55 29.87 20.33
N LYS A 71 -19.17 29.20 19.33
CA LYS A 71 -19.10 27.75 19.15
C LYS A 71 -17.67 27.29 19.48
N MET A 72 -17.47 26.56 20.59
CA MET A 72 -16.15 26.11 21.01
C MET A 72 -15.57 25.25 19.89
N ALA A 73 -14.70 25.82 19.07
CA ALA A 73 -14.01 25.09 18.04
C ALA A 73 -13.24 23.94 18.71
N VAL A 74 -13.36 22.73 18.18
CA VAL A 74 -12.67 21.55 18.70
C VAL A 74 -11.19 21.91 18.87
N SER A 75 -10.66 21.75 20.08
CA SER A 75 -9.27 22.06 20.41
C SER A 75 -8.64 20.85 21.09
N GLY A 76 -7.43 20.50 20.68
CA GLY A 76 -6.76 19.33 21.22
C GLY A 76 -5.40 19.04 20.60
N THR A 77 -4.86 17.89 20.99
CA THR A 77 -3.54 17.41 20.60
C THR A 77 -3.68 16.25 19.61
N LEU A 78 -3.00 16.33 18.47
CA LEU A 78 -2.96 15.27 17.47
C LEU A 78 -1.55 14.63 17.45
N TYR A 79 -1.48 13.36 17.83
CA TYR A 79 -0.25 12.56 17.84
C TYR A 79 -0.09 11.83 16.50
N THR A 80 1.07 11.97 15.86
CA THR A 80 1.38 11.32 14.58
C THR A 80 2.89 11.27 14.34
N TYR A 81 3.36 10.61 13.29
CA TYR A 81 4.71 10.86 12.74
C TYR A 81 4.63 11.90 11.60
N PRO A 82 5.75 12.55 11.22
CA PRO A 82 5.79 13.53 10.12
C PRO A 82 5.35 12.92 8.79
N ASP A 83 4.79 13.74 7.88
CA ASP A 83 4.35 13.32 6.54
C ASP A 83 3.34 12.14 6.49
N ASN A 84 2.60 11.94 7.58
CA ASN A 84 1.54 10.94 7.62
C ASN A 84 0.28 11.44 6.90
N TRP A 85 0.05 10.95 5.69
CA TRP A 85 -1.13 11.27 4.88
C TRP A 85 -2.47 11.01 5.59
N ARG A 86 -2.52 10.06 6.53
CA ARG A 86 -3.73 9.81 7.33
C ARG A 86 -4.04 10.96 8.28
N SER A 87 -2.99 11.62 8.80
CA SER A 87 -3.12 12.77 9.70
C SER A 87 -3.45 14.06 8.95
N PHE A 88 -3.05 14.18 7.68
CA PHE A 88 -3.38 15.34 6.85
C PHE A 88 -4.89 15.52 6.69
N LYS A 89 -5.68 14.43 6.69
CA LYS A 89 -7.14 14.51 6.65
C LYS A 89 -7.71 15.39 7.76
N ALA A 90 -7.30 15.13 9.00
CA ALA A 90 -7.73 15.90 10.16
C ALA A 90 -7.17 17.33 10.15
N GLN A 91 -5.91 17.50 9.73
CA GLN A 91 -5.29 18.83 9.64
C GLN A 91 -5.99 19.73 8.61
N ILE A 92 -6.30 19.21 7.42
CA ILE A 92 -7.01 19.96 6.37
C ILE A 92 -8.45 20.23 6.82
N ALA A 93 -9.13 19.24 7.41
CA ALA A 93 -10.46 19.44 7.97
C ALA A 93 -10.50 20.57 9.02
N ALA A 94 -9.47 20.66 9.87
CA ALA A 94 -9.33 21.71 10.86
C ALA A 94 -9.14 23.10 10.24
N GLN A 95 -8.45 23.21 9.08
CA GLN A 95 -8.33 24.48 8.35
C GLN A 95 -9.69 25.01 7.88
N TYR A 96 -10.62 24.14 7.52
CA TYR A 96 -11.98 24.53 7.11
C TYR A 96 -12.92 24.79 8.29
N SER A 97 -12.78 24.03 9.39
CA SER A 97 -13.69 24.14 10.54
C SER A 97 -13.27 25.18 11.57
N GLY A 98 -12.00 25.59 11.58
CA GLY A 98 -11.40 26.43 12.62
C GLY A 98 -10.94 25.66 13.86
N ALA A 99 -10.96 24.32 13.84
CA ALA A 99 -10.47 23.50 14.94
C ALA A 99 -8.98 23.74 15.21
N GLN A 100 -8.59 23.76 16.48
CA GLN A 100 -7.23 24.07 16.92
C GLN A 100 -6.49 22.77 17.24
N LEU A 101 -5.59 22.36 16.33
CA LEU A 101 -4.82 21.12 16.46
C LEU A 101 -3.36 21.41 16.84
N ARG A 102 -2.94 20.93 18.01
CA ARG A 102 -1.54 20.92 18.42
C ARG A 102 -0.89 19.61 17.97
N LEU A 103 -0.06 19.70 16.93
CA LEU A 103 0.65 18.53 16.40
C LEU A 103 1.78 18.09 17.34
N ARG A 104 1.78 16.82 17.70
CA ARG A 104 2.92 16.15 18.37
C ARG A 104 3.45 15.08 17.43
N CYS A 105 4.47 15.46 16.65
CA CYS A 105 5.06 14.59 15.64
C CYS A 105 6.56 14.36 15.75
N SER A 106 7.21 14.96 16.74
CA SER A 106 8.65 14.85 16.98
C SER A 106 8.99 14.73 18.47
N PRO A 107 10.17 14.16 18.80
CA PRO A 107 10.68 14.16 20.17
C PRO A 107 10.84 15.59 20.74
N PRO A 108 10.67 15.80 22.05
CA PRO A 108 10.41 14.79 23.08
C PRO A 108 8.93 14.37 23.18
N HIS A 109 8.03 15.10 22.53
CA HIS A 109 6.59 14.95 22.74
C HIS A 109 6.00 13.69 22.09
N PHE A 110 6.56 13.25 20.96
CA PHE A 110 6.14 12.00 20.32
C PHE A 110 7.31 11.34 19.57
N ARG A 111 7.61 10.08 19.91
CA ARG A 111 8.56 9.23 19.19
C ARG A 111 7.83 8.00 18.68
N PHE A 112 7.66 7.91 17.36
CA PHE A 112 7.00 6.76 16.73
C PHE A 112 7.75 5.45 17.04
N GLY A 113 6.99 4.40 17.33
CA GLY A 113 7.51 3.10 17.80
C GLY A 113 7.78 3.03 19.30
N THR A 114 7.86 4.16 20.00
CA THR A 114 8.09 4.22 21.45
C THR A 114 6.89 4.80 22.19
N THR A 115 6.52 6.06 21.92
CA THR A 115 5.43 6.75 22.62
C THR A 115 4.10 6.04 22.40
N ASN A 116 3.78 5.63 21.17
CA ASN A 116 2.52 4.93 20.85
C ASN A 116 2.45 3.48 21.37
N ARG A 117 3.52 3.00 22.03
CA ARG A 117 3.58 1.69 22.68
C ARG A 117 3.65 1.80 24.21
N SER A 118 3.70 3.00 24.78
CA SER A 118 3.74 3.19 26.23
C SER A 118 2.37 2.87 26.86
N ALA A 119 2.38 2.43 28.12
CA ALA A 119 1.15 2.11 28.85
C ALA A 119 0.19 3.32 28.93
N ASP A 120 0.73 4.52 29.15
CA ASP A 120 -0.07 5.76 29.19
C ASP A 120 -0.76 6.07 27.86
N PHE A 121 -0.08 5.83 26.74
CA PHE A 121 -0.66 6.05 25.42
C PHE A 121 -1.71 4.99 25.11
N LEU A 122 -1.42 3.71 25.39
CA LEU A 122 -2.34 2.60 25.14
C LEU A 122 -3.61 2.68 26.00
N ARG A 123 -3.52 3.26 27.20
CA ARG A 123 -4.69 3.55 28.05
C ARG A 123 -5.69 4.49 27.38
N LYS A 124 -5.22 5.47 26.61
CA LYS A 124 -6.05 6.42 25.86
C LYS A 124 -6.40 5.91 24.46
N PHE A 125 -5.46 5.19 23.83
CA PHE A 125 -5.52 4.74 22.45
C PHE A 125 -5.16 3.25 22.35
N PRO A 126 -6.11 2.34 22.62
CA PRO A 126 -5.85 0.90 22.73
C PRO A 126 -5.24 0.26 21.48
N ALA A 127 -5.53 0.82 20.30
CA ALA A 127 -4.97 0.32 19.04
C ALA A 127 -3.45 0.54 18.91
N GLY A 128 -2.85 1.45 19.69
CA GLY A 128 -1.42 1.80 19.60
C GLY A 128 -0.99 2.34 18.23
N LYS A 129 -1.95 2.82 17.43
CA LYS A 129 -1.76 3.39 16.09
C LYS A 129 -1.80 4.92 16.14
N VAL A 130 -1.34 5.54 15.06
CA VAL A 130 -1.49 6.98 14.82
C VAL A 130 -2.01 7.25 13.41
N PRO A 131 -2.79 8.33 13.17
CA PRO A 131 -3.07 9.44 14.09
C PRO A 131 -3.96 9.08 15.27
N ALA A 132 -3.74 9.77 16.39
CA ALA A 132 -4.54 9.68 17.62
C ALA A 132 -4.80 11.09 18.16
N PHE A 133 -6.00 11.38 18.63
CA PHE A 133 -6.42 12.70 19.07
C PHE A 133 -6.91 12.69 20.52
N GLU A 134 -6.46 13.67 21.30
CA GLU A 134 -6.94 13.96 22.66
C GLU A 134 -7.39 15.42 22.73
N GLY A 135 -8.67 15.65 23.01
CA GLY A 135 -9.25 16.98 23.23
C GLY A 135 -8.75 17.62 24.52
N ASP A 136 -8.84 18.94 24.60
CA ASP A 136 -8.53 19.69 25.84
C ASP A 136 -9.46 19.34 27.01
N ASP A 137 -10.62 18.77 26.70
CA ASP A 137 -11.61 18.22 27.63
C ASP A 137 -11.31 16.76 28.03
N GLY A 138 -10.24 16.16 27.51
CA GLY A 138 -9.86 14.76 27.74
C GLY A 138 -10.55 13.75 26.83
N PHE A 139 -11.42 14.17 25.90
CA PHE A 139 -12.06 13.26 24.95
C PHE A 139 -11.02 12.66 24.00
N CYS A 140 -10.97 11.33 23.89
CA CYS A 140 -9.99 10.61 23.08
C CYS A 140 -10.63 9.93 21.88
N VAL A 141 -10.02 10.08 20.69
CA VAL A 141 -10.42 9.41 19.45
C VAL A 141 -9.20 8.83 18.74
N PHE A 142 -9.32 7.58 18.31
CA PHE A 142 -8.38 6.93 17.38
C PHE A 142 -9.12 6.58 16.07
N GLU A 143 -8.36 6.18 15.05
CA GLU A 143 -8.79 6.07 13.64
C GLU A 143 -8.90 7.40 12.89
N SER A 144 -8.19 7.49 11.77
CA SER A 144 -8.00 8.76 11.04
C SER A 144 -9.30 9.37 10.51
N ASN A 145 -10.27 8.56 10.07
CA ASN A 145 -11.57 9.05 9.58
C ASN A 145 -12.41 9.61 10.72
N ALA A 146 -12.41 8.95 11.88
CA ALA A 146 -13.15 9.40 13.05
C ALA A 146 -12.59 10.72 13.58
N ILE A 147 -11.26 10.86 13.63
CA ILE A 147 -10.60 12.11 14.02
C ILE A 147 -10.95 13.22 13.01
N ALA A 148 -10.83 12.96 11.71
CA ALA A 148 -11.17 13.95 10.68
C ALA A 148 -12.64 14.38 10.78
N TYR A 149 -13.55 13.43 10.97
CA TYR A 149 -14.97 13.71 11.22
C TYR A 149 -15.16 14.57 12.47
N TYR A 150 -14.54 14.22 13.60
CA TYR A 150 -14.69 14.94 14.85
C TYR A 150 -14.25 16.41 14.76
N VAL A 151 -13.14 16.67 14.07
CA VAL A 151 -12.61 18.03 13.91
C VAL A 151 -13.29 18.82 12.77
N SER A 152 -14.12 18.19 11.95
CA SER A 152 -14.87 18.84 10.87
C SER A 152 -16.08 19.64 11.35
N ASN A 153 -16.55 20.57 10.51
CA ASN A 153 -17.85 21.21 10.66
C ASN A 153 -18.95 20.40 9.93
N GLU A 154 -20.20 20.84 10.03
CA GLU A 154 -21.37 20.20 9.42
C GLU A 154 -21.25 20.09 7.89
N GLU A 155 -20.78 21.14 7.22
CA GLU A 155 -20.62 21.17 5.77
C GLU A 155 -19.62 20.12 5.26
N LEU A 156 -18.48 19.97 5.94
CA LEU A 156 -17.51 18.94 5.61
C LEU A 156 -18.04 17.52 5.81
N ARG A 157 -18.95 17.34 6.77
CA ARG A 157 -19.58 16.04 7.08
C ARG A 157 -20.75 15.71 6.15
N GLY A 158 -21.25 16.68 5.40
CA GLY A 158 -22.47 16.59 4.61
C GLY A 158 -23.68 17.10 5.40
N ALA A 159 -24.21 18.27 5.01
CA ALA A 159 -25.29 18.94 5.72
C ALA A 159 -26.66 18.25 5.59
N THR A 160 -26.84 17.39 4.58
CA THR A 160 -28.06 16.58 4.40
C THR A 160 -27.77 15.11 4.67
N ARG A 161 -28.82 14.31 4.89
CA ARG A 161 -28.69 12.86 5.07
C ARG A 161 -28.01 12.20 3.87
N GLU A 162 -28.40 12.61 2.67
CA GLU A 162 -27.86 12.12 1.40
C GLU A 162 -26.40 12.55 1.24
N GLY A 163 -26.10 13.82 1.57
CA GLY A 163 -24.73 14.35 1.53
C GLY A 163 -23.82 13.60 2.50
N ALA A 164 -24.26 13.36 3.74
CA ALA A 164 -23.50 12.61 4.73
C ALA A 164 -23.25 11.15 4.30
N ALA A 165 -24.25 10.50 3.70
CA ALA A 165 -24.10 9.16 3.15
C ALA A 165 -23.09 9.12 1.99
N GLN A 166 -23.13 10.10 1.09
CA GLN A 166 -22.17 10.21 -0.02
C GLN A 166 -20.75 10.53 0.48
N VAL A 167 -20.61 11.36 1.52
CA VAL A 167 -19.31 11.59 2.16
C VAL A 167 -18.75 10.28 2.70
N LEU A 168 -19.55 9.52 3.42
CA LEU A 168 -19.13 8.22 3.95
C LEU A 168 -18.78 7.23 2.83
N GLN A 169 -19.54 7.21 1.73
CA GLN A 169 -19.25 6.38 0.55
C GLN A 169 -17.84 6.62 0.02
N TRP A 170 -17.44 7.88 -0.20
CA TRP A 170 -16.12 8.21 -0.75
C TRP A 170 -14.99 8.03 0.25
N VAL A 171 -15.24 8.28 1.54
CA VAL A 171 -14.29 7.97 2.62
C VAL A 171 -13.99 6.47 2.65
N ASN A 172 -15.03 5.64 2.58
CA ASN A 172 -14.87 4.18 2.57
C ASN A 172 -14.22 3.69 1.27
N PHE A 173 -14.62 4.22 0.12
CA PHE A 173 -14.01 3.90 -1.17
C PHE A 173 -12.50 4.21 -1.19
N ALA A 174 -12.08 5.33 -0.57
CA ALA A 174 -10.66 5.62 -0.43
C ALA A 174 -9.93 4.52 0.37
N ASP A 175 -10.47 4.10 1.51
CA ASP A 175 -9.85 3.10 2.36
C ASP A 175 -9.88 1.68 1.79
N SER A 176 -10.93 1.28 1.06
CA SER A 176 -11.08 -0.07 0.50
C SER A 176 -10.48 -0.24 -0.88
N ASP A 177 -10.61 0.76 -1.77
CA ASP A 177 -10.33 0.61 -3.20
C ASP A 177 -9.07 1.37 -3.64
N ILE A 178 -8.66 2.42 -2.91
CA ILE A 178 -7.48 3.23 -3.27
C ILE A 178 -6.29 2.88 -2.40
N VAL A 179 -6.44 2.88 -1.08
CA VAL A 179 -5.32 2.76 -0.13
C VAL A 179 -4.55 1.45 -0.26
N PRO A 180 -5.18 0.26 -0.41
CA PRO A 180 -4.45 -0.98 -0.57
C PRO A 180 -3.57 -1.02 -1.83
N PRO A 181 -4.08 -0.79 -3.05
CA PRO A 181 -3.23 -0.81 -4.24
C PRO A 181 -2.26 0.38 -4.29
N ALA A 182 -2.64 1.55 -3.77
CA ALA A 182 -1.72 2.68 -3.64
C ALA A 182 -0.50 2.30 -2.77
N SER A 183 -0.74 1.64 -1.63
CA SER A 183 0.32 1.20 -0.73
C SER A 183 1.25 0.17 -1.41
N THR A 184 0.66 -0.84 -2.07
CA THR A 184 1.41 -1.87 -2.81
C THR A 184 2.31 -1.27 -3.89
N TRP A 185 1.84 -0.26 -4.61
CA TRP A 185 2.62 0.36 -5.69
C TRP A 185 3.64 1.39 -5.18
N VAL A 186 3.28 2.21 -4.18
CA VAL A 186 4.13 3.32 -3.71
C VAL A 186 5.19 2.86 -2.72
N PHE A 187 4.88 1.98 -1.77
CA PHE A 187 5.78 1.64 -0.65
C PHE A 187 7.15 1.10 -1.12
N PRO A 188 7.25 0.31 -2.20
CA PRO A 188 8.54 -0.04 -2.78
C PRO A 188 9.37 1.16 -3.23
N THR A 189 8.76 2.19 -3.82
CA THR A 189 9.46 3.41 -4.27
C THR A 189 10.01 4.26 -3.13
N LEU A 190 9.46 4.07 -1.93
CA LEU A 190 9.90 4.73 -0.68
C LEU A 190 10.85 3.86 0.14
N GLY A 191 11.16 2.63 -0.31
CA GLY A 191 11.96 1.69 0.45
C GLY A 191 11.28 1.21 1.74
N ILE A 192 9.95 1.18 1.79
CA ILE A 192 9.20 0.69 2.96
C ILE A 192 8.93 -0.81 2.81
N MET A 193 8.62 -1.26 1.60
CA MET A 193 8.37 -2.66 1.25
C MET A 193 9.30 -3.10 0.12
N HIS A 194 9.51 -4.40 -0.01
CA HIS A 194 10.22 -4.94 -1.16
C HIS A 194 9.35 -4.86 -2.42
N TYR A 195 9.98 -4.70 -3.58
CA TYR A 195 9.26 -4.67 -4.85
C TYR A 195 8.80 -6.06 -5.26
N ASN A 196 7.52 -6.19 -5.65
CA ASN A 196 6.98 -7.38 -6.27
C ASN A 196 6.31 -6.99 -7.58
N LYS A 197 6.81 -7.52 -8.70
CA LYS A 197 6.32 -7.16 -10.05
C LYS A 197 4.85 -7.51 -10.24
N GLN A 198 4.43 -8.72 -9.91
CA GLN A 198 3.04 -9.16 -10.10
C GLN A 198 2.07 -8.35 -9.26
N ALA A 199 2.37 -8.15 -7.98
CA ALA A 199 1.56 -7.35 -7.07
C ALA A 199 1.50 -5.88 -7.51
N THR A 200 2.62 -5.33 -8.04
CA THR A 200 2.67 -3.96 -8.56
C THR A 200 1.82 -3.81 -9.83
N GLU A 201 1.90 -4.74 -10.77
CA GLU A 201 1.08 -4.68 -11.99
C GLU A 201 -0.42 -4.85 -11.69
N GLN A 202 -0.78 -5.72 -10.74
CA GLN A 202 -2.14 -5.82 -10.25
C GLN A 202 -2.59 -4.51 -9.58
N ALA A 203 -1.77 -3.94 -8.71
CA ALA A 203 -2.06 -2.67 -8.06
C ALA A 203 -2.23 -1.52 -9.07
N LYS A 204 -1.42 -1.48 -10.13
CA LYS A 204 -1.60 -0.51 -11.24
C LYS A 204 -2.98 -0.67 -11.89
N SER A 205 -3.40 -1.90 -12.16
CA SER A 205 -4.73 -2.18 -12.73
C SER A 205 -5.86 -1.74 -11.80
N GLU A 206 -5.75 -2.03 -10.51
CA GLU A 206 -6.71 -1.62 -9.48
C GLU A 206 -6.78 -0.10 -9.32
N VAL A 207 -5.63 0.59 -9.33
CA VAL A 207 -5.57 2.06 -9.34
C VAL A 207 -6.23 2.62 -10.60
N ARG A 208 -5.96 2.05 -11.79
CA ARG A 208 -6.65 2.48 -13.02
C ARG A 208 -8.17 2.36 -12.88
N ARG A 209 -8.67 1.25 -12.34
CA ARG A 209 -10.11 1.06 -12.09
C ARG A 209 -10.67 2.13 -11.15
N ALA A 210 -9.99 2.39 -10.03
CA ALA A 210 -10.43 3.40 -9.08
C ALA A 210 -10.42 4.81 -9.68
N LEU A 211 -9.39 5.15 -10.47
CA LEU A 211 -9.32 6.41 -11.20
C LEU A 211 -10.42 6.53 -12.26
N SER A 212 -10.78 5.45 -12.98
CA SER A 212 -11.91 5.46 -13.91
C SER A 212 -13.24 5.77 -13.23
N VAL A 213 -13.49 5.19 -12.06
CA VAL A 213 -14.71 5.48 -11.27
C VAL A 213 -14.77 6.95 -10.88
N LEU A 214 -13.65 7.49 -10.38
CA LEU A 214 -13.55 8.91 -10.03
C LEU A 214 -13.72 9.81 -11.27
N ASP A 215 -13.08 9.47 -12.39
CA ASP A 215 -13.11 10.29 -13.60
C ASP A 215 -14.52 10.43 -14.16
N ALA A 216 -15.25 9.31 -14.23
CA ALA A 216 -16.65 9.30 -14.65
C ALA A 216 -17.55 10.10 -13.68
N HIS A 217 -17.36 9.96 -12.37
CA HIS A 217 -18.12 10.72 -11.38
C HIS A 217 -17.86 12.23 -11.47
N LEU A 218 -16.61 12.61 -11.76
CA LEU A 218 -16.13 13.99 -11.80
C LEU A 218 -16.33 14.69 -13.15
N GLN A 219 -16.84 14.00 -14.17
CA GLN A 219 -17.06 14.55 -15.51
C GLN A 219 -17.93 15.83 -15.50
N SER A 220 -18.95 15.88 -14.65
CA SER A 220 -19.89 17.01 -14.53
C SER A 220 -19.90 17.64 -13.15
N ARG A 221 -18.89 17.35 -12.31
CA ARG A 221 -18.84 17.80 -10.91
C ARG A 221 -17.54 18.51 -10.60
N THR A 222 -17.62 19.54 -9.76
CA THR A 222 -16.42 20.25 -9.28
C THR A 222 -15.76 19.50 -8.14
N PHE A 223 -16.57 18.96 -7.21
CA PHE A 223 -16.15 18.21 -6.03
C PHE A 223 -16.95 16.90 -5.93
N LEU A 224 -16.52 15.97 -5.09
CA LEU A 224 -17.15 14.65 -5.00
C LEU A 224 -18.59 14.70 -4.47
N VAL A 225 -18.91 15.66 -3.59
CA VAL A 225 -20.21 15.78 -2.93
C VAL A 225 -20.63 17.25 -2.84
N GLY A 226 -21.88 17.55 -3.23
CA GLY A 226 -22.54 18.83 -2.92
C GLY A 226 -21.93 20.10 -3.52
N GLU A 227 -21.11 19.99 -4.58
CA GLU A 227 -20.42 21.12 -5.25
C GLU A 227 -19.58 22.00 -4.30
N ARG A 228 -19.05 21.41 -3.23
CA ARG A 228 -18.10 22.05 -2.31
C ARG A 228 -17.13 21.02 -1.74
N VAL A 229 -15.99 21.45 -1.22
CA VAL A 229 -15.07 20.56 -0.51
C VAL A 229 -15.78 19.93 0.68
N SER A 230 -15.66 18.61 0.78
CA SER A 230 -16.14 17.81 1.91
C SER A 230 -15.06 16.84 2.40
N LEU A 231 -15.34 16.06 3.44
CA LEU A 231 -14.47 14.97 3.87
C LEU A 231 -14.26 13.90 2.80
N ALA A 232 -15.18 13.79 1.82
CA ALA A 232 -14.96 12.95 0.64
C ALA A 232 -13.71 13.39 -0.10
N ASP A 233 -13.64 14.68 -0.46
CA ASP A 233 -12.54 15.23 -1.25
C ASP A 233 -11.23 15.14 -0.48
N ILE A 234 -11.24 15.57 0.79
CA ILE A 234 -10.06 15.51 1.67
C ILE A 234 -9.51 14.08 1.77
N SER A 235 -10.38 13.09 1.95
CA SER A 235 -9.98 11.69 2.13
C SER A 235 -9.42 11.08 0.85
N VAL A 236 -10.10 11.28 -0.28
CA VAL A 236 -9.65 10.74 -1.57
C VAL A 236 -8.36 11.42 -2.04
N VAL A 237 -8.23 12.74 -1.87
CA VAL A 237 -6.98 13.47 -2.18
C VAL A 237 -5.82 12.94 -1.34
N CYS A 238 -6.00 12.76 -0.03
CA CYS A 238 -4.94 12.23 0.84
C CYS A 238 -4.55 10.79 0.48
N ALA A 239 -5.49 9.95 0.06
CA ALA A 239 -5.22 8.59 -0.41
C ALA A 239 -4.45 8.56 -1.74
N LEU A 240 -4.73 9.50 -2.66
CA LEU A 240 -4.06 9.62 -3.95
C LEU A 240 -2.74 10.41 -3.90
N LEU A 241 -2.47 11.12 -2.81
CA LEU A 241 -1.35 12.06 -2.70
C LEU A 241 0.00 11.44 -3.09
N TRP A 242 0.33 10.28 -2.50
CA TRP A 242 1.59 9.63 -2.77
C TRP A 242 1.66 8.99 -4.17
N LEU A 243 0.52 8.56 -4.72
CA LEU A 243 0.46 8.10 -6.11
C LEU A 243 0.84 9.24 -7.07
N TYR A 244 0.24 10.42 -6.90
CA TYR A 244 0.55 11.61 -7.71
C TYR A 244 1.97 12.12 -7.53
N LYS A 245 2.56 12.00 -6.33
CA LYS A 245 3.95 12.40 -6.08
C LYS A 245 4.97 11.43 -6.68
N GLN A 246 4.69 10.12 -6.65
CA GLN A 246 5.71 9.09 -6.91
C GLN A 246 5.57 8.38 -8.25
N VAL A 247 4.36 8.01 -8.69
CA VAL A 247 4.22 6.98 -9.74
C VAL A 247 3.25 7.34 -10.87
N LEU A 248 2.28 8.23 -10.63
CA LEU A 248 1.35 8.66 -11.67
C LEU A 248 2.03 9.68 -12.59
N GLU A 249 2.94 9.24 -13.45
CA GLU A 249 3.56 10.06 -14.49
C GLU A 249 2.54 10.51 -15.57
N PRO A 250 2.88 11.50 -16.44
CA PRO A 250 1.93 12.07 -17.38
C PRO A 250 1.20 11.03 -18.24
N SER A 251 1.92 10.04 -18.78
CA SER A 251 1.36 8.97 -19.63
C SER A 251 0.30 8.13 -18.90
N PHE A 252 0.50 7.86 -17.60
CA PHE A 252 -0.42 7.03 -16.82
C PHE A 252 -1.71 7.79 -16.48
N ARG A 253 -1.60 9.08 -16.14
CA ARG A 253 -2.73 9.90 -15.69
C ARG A 253 -3.50 10.59 -16.81
N GLN A 254 -2.95 10.63 -18.03
CA GLN A 254 -3.56 11.29 -19.19
C GLN A 254 -5.01 10.82 -19.50
N PRO A 255 -5.39 9.53 -19.34
CA PRO A 255 -6.78 9.09 -19.51
C PRO A 255 -7.75 9.62 -18.44
N PHE A 256 -7.24 10.12 -17.30
CA PHE A 256 -8.03 10.53 -16.14
C PHE A 256 -7.97 12.05 -15.94
N GLY A 257 -8.38 12.78 -16.99
CA GLY A 257 -8.31 14.23 -17.05
C GLY A 257 -9.16 14.92 -15.98
N ASN A 258 -10.37 14.40 -15.71
CA ASN A 258 -11.29 14.98 -14.73
C ASN A 258 -10.79 14.78 -13.30
N VAL A 259 -10.19 13.63 -13.02
CA VAL A 259 -9.53 13.35 -11.72
C VAL A 259 -8.33 14.27 -11.53
N THR A 260 -7.46 14.39 -12.54
CA THR A 260 -6.27 15.25 -12.44
C THR A 260 -6.65 16.72 -12.25
N ARG A 261 -7.68 17.20 -12.96
CA ARG A 261 -8.27 18.53 -12.75
C ARG A 261 -8.76 18.69 -11.30
N TRP A 262 -9.61 17.79 -10.82
CA TRP A 262 -10.18 17.86 -9.47
C TRP A 262 -9.09 17.80 -8.39
N PHE A 263 -8.09 16.93 -8.54
CA PHE A 263 -6.99 16.78 -7.59
C PHE A 263 -6.19 18.08 -7.48
N LEU A 264 -5.85 18.70 -8.62
CA LEU A 264 -5.18 20.01 -8.65
C LEU A 264 -6.06 21.13 -8.08
N THR A 265 -7.36 21.13 -8.39
CA THR A 265 -8.32 22.09 -7.81
C THR A 265 -8.34 22.00 -6.29
N CYS A 266 -8.31 20.79 -5.72
CA CYS A 266 -8.25 20.59 -4.28
C CYS A 266 -6.91 21.04 -3.69
N LEU A 267 -5.78 20.64 -4.27
CA LEU A 267 -4.45 21.01 -3.79
C LEU A 267 -4.22 22.53 -3.74
N HIS A 268 -4.79 23.27 -4.70
CA HIS A 268 -4.68 24.73 -4.75
C HIS A 268 -5.64 25.47 -3.82
N GLN A 269 -6.53 24.77 -3.11
CA GLN A 269 -7.31 25.40 -2.05
C GLN A 269 -6.38 25.86 -0.92
N PRO A 270 -6.56 27.07 -0.35
CA PRO A 270 -5.72 27.59 0.73
C PRO A 270 -5.56 26.62 1.90
N GLN A 271 -6.64 25.92 2.26
CA GLN A 271 -6.71 24.96 3.36
C GLN A 271 -5.87 23.70 3.10
N PHE A 272 -5.86 23.20 1.86
CA PHE A 272 -4.99 22.09 1.48
C PHE A 272 -3.54 22.54 1.42
N LYS A 273 -3.27 23.68 0.79
CA LYS A 273 -1.92 24.24 0.65
C LYS A 273 -1.27 24.55 2.00
N ALA A 274 -2.04 25.01 2.99
CA ALA A 274 -1.55 25.26 4.35
C ALA A 274 -0.97 24.00 5.04
N VAL A 275 -1.45 22.81 4.67
CA VAL A 275 -1.04 21.54 5.28
C VAL A 275 -0.05 20.78 4.40
N LEU A 276 -0.33 20.70 3.11
CA LEU A 276 0.42 19.87 2.16
C LEU A 276 1.61 20.63 1.54
N GLY A 277 1.61 21.96 1.62
CA GLY A 277 2.57 22.81 0.91
C GLY A 277 2.40 22.70 -0.61
N ASP A 278 3.48 22.98 -1.33
CA ASP A 278 3.53 22.76 -2.77
C ASP A 278 3.78 21.27 -3.06
N VAL A 279 2.89 20.66 -3.84
CA VAL A 279 2.94 19.24 -4.17
C VAL A 279 3.35 19.08 -5.64
N PRO A 280 4.63 18.77 -5.92
CA PRO A 280 5.05 18.50 -7.29
C PRO A 280 4.47 17.17 -7.76
N LEU A 281 3.88 17.17 -8.96
CA LEU A 281 3.40 15.94 -9.59
C LEU A 281 4.57 15.15 -10.18
N CYS A 282 4.45 13.82 -10.13
CA CYS A 282 5.38 12.87 -10.71
C CYS A 282 5.60 13.16 -12.20
N GLN A 283 6.87 13.35 -12.60
CA GLN A 283 7.25 13.51 -14.01
C GLN A 283 7.64 12.18 -14.64
N ARG A 284 8.29 11.31 -13.86
CA ARG A 284 8.71 9.96 -14.25
C ARG A 284 8.44 9.02 -13.09
N MET A 285 7.83 7.87 -13.38
CA MET A 285 7.47 6.90 -12.35
C MET A 285 8.71 6.51 -11.52
N ALA A 286 8.63 6.71 -10.20
CA ALA A 286 9.65 6.31 -9.26
C ALA A 286 9.82 4.78 -9.26
N GLN A 287 11.07 4.34 -9.19
CA GLN A 287 11.44 2.93 -9.13
C GLN A 287 11.82 2.53 -7.70
N PHE A 288 11.85 1.22 -7.45
CA PHE A 288 12.31 0.68 -6.18
C PHE A 288 13.78 1.07 -5.93
N ASP A 289 14.06 1.58 -4.74
CA ASP A 289 15.41 1.99 -4.32
C ASP A 289 15.90 1.06 -3.20
N ALA A 290 16.81 0.15 -3.57
CA ALA A 290 17.38 -0.83 -2.65
C ALA A 290 18.16 -0.17 -1.49
N LYS A 291 18.74 1.02 -1.70
CA LYS A 291 19.48 1.75 -0.66
C LYS A 291 18.53 2.34 0.37
N LYS A 292 17.47 3.02 -0.07
CA LYS A 292 16.41 3.51 0.84
C LYS A 292 15.75 2.37 1.61
N PHE A 293 15.54 1.23 0.96
CA PHE A 293 15.01 0.05 1.64
C PHE A 293 15.93 -0.44 2.76
N ALA A 294 17.24 -0.54 2.51
CA ALA A 294 18.21 -0.94 3.53
C ALA A 294 18.33 0.08 4.69
N GLU A 295 18.19 1.37 4.41
CA GLU A 295 18.24 2.44 5.43
C GLU A 295 17.01 2.46 6.34
N ASN A 296 15.84 2.11 5.81
CA ASN A 296 14.58 2.06 6.55
C ASN A 296 14.41 0.79 7.40
N GLN A 297 15.30 -0.20 7.28
CA GLN A 297 15.28 -1.37 8.16
C GLN A 297 15.81 -1.01 9.56
N PRO A 298 15.19 -1.53 10.64
CA PRO A 298 15.65 -1.26 12.00
C PRO A 298 17.10 -1.75 12.19
N LYS A 299 18.02 -0.82 12.46
CA LYS A 299 19.40 -1.14 12.83
C LYS A 299 19.39 -1.88 14.16
N LYS A 300 19.76 -3.17 14.17
CA LYS A 300 20.11 -3.89 15.40
C LYS A 300 21.41 -3.25 15.95
N ASP A 301 21.28 -2.38 16.93
CA ASP A 301 22.41 -1.84 17.69
C ASP A 301 23.08 -2.99 18.47
N GLY A 302 24.31 -3.33 18.10
CA GLY A 302 25.09 -4.35 18.83
C GLY A 302 26.46 -4.74 18.28
N VAL A 303 26.79 -4.49 17.00
CA VAL A 303 28.01 -5.06 16.39
C VAL A 303 28.88 -4.00 15.69
N LYS A 304 28.99 -2.80 16.27
CA LYS A 304 29.75 -1.69 15.66
C LYS A 304 31.18 -1.50 16.18
N LYS A 305 31.64 -2.30 17.14
CA LYS A 305 32.99 -2.14 17.71
C LYS A 305 34.07 -3.00 17.03
N GLU A 306 33.74 -4.11 16.40
CA GLU A 306 34.75 -4.98 15.76
C GLU A 306 35.03 -4.67 14.28
N LYS A 307 34.12 -3.95 13.58
CA LYS A 307 34.27 -3.70 12.14
C LYS A 307 35.30 -2.61 11.81
N LYS A 308 35.62 -1.73 12.78
CA LYS A 308 36.51 -0.58 12.55
C LYS A 308 38.00 -0.93 12.54
N GLU A 309 38.36 -2.11 13.07
CA GLU A 309 39.76 -2.59 13.03
C GLU A 309 40.06 -3.37 11.74
N LYS A 310 39.09 -4.09 11.16
CA LYS A 310 39.27 -4.83 9.90
C LYS A 310 39.34 -3.97 8.63
N GLU A 311 38.87 -2.72 8.66
CA GLU A 311 38.97 -1.81 7.51
C GLU A 311 40.38 -1.23 7.33
N LYS A 312 41.16 -1.07 8.41
CA LYS A 312 42.52 -0.52 8.34
C LYS A 312 43.57 -1.50 7.82
N GLU A 313 43.34 -2.81 7.91
CA GLU A 313 44.25 -3.81 7.32
C GLU A 313 44.03 -3.99 5.81
N LYS A 314 42.79 -3.82 5.31
CA LYS A 314 42.47 -4.00 3.88
C LYS A 314 42.93 -2.86 2.97
N GLU A 315 43.14 -1.65 3.49
CA GLU A 315 43.67 -0.55 2.70
C GLU A 315 45.17 -0.72 2.38
N LYS A 316 45.94 -1.39 3.26
CA LYS A 316 47.37 -1.63 3.04
C LYS A 316 47.69 -2.76 2.05
N GLU A 317 46.77 -3.69 1.81
CA GLU A 317 46.95 -4.75 0.79
C GLU A 317 46.59 -4.26 -0.63
N LYS A 318 45.61 -3.34 -0.77
CA LYS A 318 45.17 -2.82 -2.07
C LYS A 318 46.18 -1.91 -2.78
N GLU A 319 47.13 -1.30 -2.05
CA GLU A 319 48.20 -0.51 -2.67
C GLU A 319 49.32 -1.38 -3.28
N LYS A 320 49.49 -2.63 -2.82
CA LYS A 320 50.54 -3.53 -3.35
C LYS A 320 50.13 -4.31 -4.60
N GLU A 321 48.84 -4.47 -4.87
CA GLU A 321 48.36 -5.17 -6.08
C GLU A 321 48.27 -4.25 -7.30
N LYS A 322 48.07 -2.94 -7.12
CA LYS A 322 47.98 -1.97 -8.22
C LYS A 322 49.28 -1.72 -8.98
N GLU A 323 50.44 -2.12 -8.44
CA GLU A 323 51.73 -2.02 -9.14
C GLU A 323 52.04 -3.21 -10.06
N LYS A 324 51.30 -4.33 -9.98
CA LYS A 324 51.61 -5.56 -10.74
C LYS A 324 50.78 -5.79 -12.01
N GLU A 325 49.71 -5.04 -12.24
CA GLU A 325 48.82 -5.26 -13.39
C GLU A 325 49.09 -4.37 -14.62
N LYS A 326 50.08 -3.47 -14.57
CA LYS A 326 50.40 -2.59 -15.72
C LYS A 326 51.26 -3.21 -16.82
N GLU A 327 51.54 -4.51 -16.80
CA GLU A 327 52.51 -5.12 -17.73
C GLU A 327 51.97 -6.18 -18.72
N LYS A 328 50.65 -6.40 -18.83
CA LYS A 328 50.12 -7.34 -19.85
C LYS A 328 48.83 -6.88 -20.51
N GLU A 329 48.94 -5.90 -21.39
CA GLU A 329 48.09 -5.81 -22.59
C GLU A 329 48.84 -6.47 -23.77
N ALA A 330 48.22 -7.43 -24.48
CA ALA A 330 48.39 -7.60 -25.93
C ALA A 330 47.51 -8.73 -26.50
N HIS A 331 46.74 -8.36 -27.55
CA HIS A 331 46.00 -9.18 -28.55
C HIS A 331 44.61 -9.69 -28.14
N GLY A 332 43.51 -9.50 -28.90
CA GLY A 332 43.26 -8.85 -30.18
C GLY A 332 41.74 -8.74 -30.46
N ALA A 333 41.35 -7.85 -31.38
CA ALA A 333 39.99 -7.41 -31.79
C ALA A 333 39.19 -8.51 -32.58
N ALA A 334 37.87 -8.52 -32.87
CA ALA A 334 36.66 -7.65 -32.82
C ALA A 334 35.41 -8.58 -33.07
N PRO A 335 34.12 -8.14 -33.25
CA PRO A 335 33.45 -6.86 -32.97
C PRO A 335 32.24 -6.95 -31.99
N GLU A 336 31.87 -5.82 -31.42
CA GLU A 336 30.82 -5.60 -30.41
C GLU A 336 29.40 -5.52 -31.01
N GLU A 337 28.44 -6.22 -30.40
CA GLU A 337 27.04 -5.79 -30.35
C GLU A 337 26.89 -4.89 -29.11
N GLU A 338 26.39 -3.67 -29.29
CA GLU A 338 26.16 -2.72 -28.19
C GLU A 338 25.10 -3.27 -27.21
N LEU A 339 25.56 -3.69 -26.04
CA LEU A 339 24.70 -4.02 -24.90
C LEU A 339 24.46 -2.75 -24.07
N ASP A 340 23.18 -2.51 -23.75
CA ASP A 340 22.65 -1.38 -22.96
C ASP A 340 23.34 -1.28 -21.58
N GLU A 341 23.61 -0.03 -21.15
CA GLU A 341 24.16 0.38 -19.84
C GLU A 341 23.50 -0.32 -18.62
N CYS A 342 22.28 -0.83 -18.78
CA CYS A 342 21.59 -1.63 -17.77
C CYS A 342 22.27 -2.98 -17.44
N GLU A 343 22.90 -3.65 -18.42
CA GLU A 343 23.59 -4.93 -18.18
C GLU A 343 24.98 -4.74 -17.55
N GLN A 344 25.70 -3.66 -17.86
CA GLN A 344 26.96 -3.32 -17.20
C GLN A 344 26.77 -2.96 -15.73
N ALA A 345 25.63 -2.35 -15.36
CA ALA A 345 25.31 -2.05 -13.97
C ALA A 345 25.01 -3.33 -13.15
N LEU A 346 24.41 -4.36 -13.76
CA LEU A 346 24.16 -5.66 -13.12
C LEU A 346 25.44 -6.48 -12.90
N LEU A 347 26.47 -6.29 -13.71
CA LEU A 347 27.76 -6.96 -13.59
C LEU A 347 28.69 -6.32 -12.55
N ALA A 348 28.37 -5.12 -12.07
CA ALA A 348 29.18 -4.34 -11.13
C ALA A 348 28.78 -4.49 -9.64
N GLU A 349 27.85 -5.39 -9.29
CA GLU A 349 27.61 -5.73 -7.88
C GLU A 349 28.79 -6.55 -7.30
N PRO A 350 29.27 -6.28 -6.07
CA PRO A 350 30.27 -7.12 -5.44
C PRO A 350 29.66 -8.51 -5.22
N LYS A 351 30.05 -9.49 -6.05
CA LYS A 351 29.63 -10.90 -5.95
C LYS A 351 29.80 -11.38 -4.51
N ALA A 352 28.69 -11.55 -3.79
CA ALA A 352 28.67 -12.49 -2.68
C ALA A 352 29.10 -13.84 -3.25
N LYS A 353 30.10 -14.48 -2.63
CA LYS A 353 30.60 -15.79 -3.07
C LYS A 353 29.40 -16.75 -3.17
N ASP A 354 29.06 -17.21 -4.38
CA ASP A 354 28.00 -18.19 -4.59
C ASP A 354 28.32 -19.44 -3.75
N PRO A 355 27.49 -19.78 -2.74
CA PRO A 355 27.74 -20.90 -1.85
C PRO A 355 27.84 -22.25 -2.59
N PHE A 356 27.30 -22.36 -3.80
CA PHE A 356 27.34 -23.57 -4.62
C PHE A 356 28.50 -23.62 -5.63
N ALA A 357 29.33 -22.57 -5.72
CA ALA A 357 30.40 -22.46 -6.72
C ALA A 357 31.50 -23.53 -6.61
N HIS A 358 31.60 -24.21 -5.47
CA HIS A 358 32.57 -25.28 -5.23
C HIS A 358 32.07 -26.66 -5.69
N LEU A 359 30.79 -26.78 -6.09
CA LEU A 359 30.21 -28.06 -6.50
C LEU A 359 30.43 -28.35 -7.99
N PRO A 360 30.78 -29.60 -8.37
CA PRO A 360 31.01 -29.98 -9.76
C PRO A 360 29.72 -29.87 -10.58
N LYS A 361 29.82 -29.47 -11.86
CA LYS A 361 28.66 -29.29 -12.75
C LYS A 361 27.85 -30.58 -12.86
N SER A 362 26.55 -30.50 -12.55
CA SER A 362 25.62 -31.64 -12.60
C SER A 362 25.08 -31.83 -14.04
N PRO A 363 24.87 -33.07 -14.51
CA PRO A 363 24.19 -33.36 -15.77
C PRO A 363 22.69 -33.04 -15.72
N PHE A 364 22.08 -32.99 -14.53
CA PHE A 364 20.71 -32.52 -14.33
C PHE A 364 20.63 -30.98 -14.41
N VAL A 365 19.80 -30.47 -15.33
CA VAL A 365 19.55 -29.04 -15.54
C VAL A 365 18.17 -28.67 -14.96
N LEU A 366 18.18 -27.97 -13.81
CA LEU A 366 16.95 -27.63 -13.09
C LEU A 366 16.00 -26.74 -13.89
N ASP A 367 16.52 -25.79 -14.67
CA ASP A 367 15.69 -24.88 -15.48
C ASP A 367 14.92 -25.61 -16.59
N GLU A 368 15.49 -26.67 -17.16
CA GLU A 368 14.80 -27.52 -18.13
C GLU A 368 13.66 -28.29 -17.45
N PHE A 369 13.91 -28.88 -16.29
CA PHE A 369 12.88 -29.55 -15.50
C PHE A 369 11.75 -28.58 -15.11
N LYS A 370 12.06 -27.37 -14.63
CA LYS A 370 11.05 -26.34 -14.29
C LYS A 370 10.20 -25.93 -15.48
N ARG A 371 10.81 -25.84 -16.66
CA ARG A 371 10.10 -25.52 -17.91
C ARG A 371 9.13 -26.65 -18.26
N LYS A 372 9.56 -27.92 -18.20
CA LYS A 372 8.69 -29.07 -18.47
C LYS A 372 7.57 -29.19 -17.44
N TYR A 373 7.88 -29.04 -16.15
CA TYR A 373 6.91 -29.04 -15.07
C TYR A 373 5.84 -27.93 -15.22
N SER A 374 6.19 -26.78 -15.81
CA SER A 374 5.25 -25.66 -15.97
C SER A 374 4.39 -25.74 -17.24
N ASN A 375 4.88 -26.43 -18.28
CA ASN A 375 4.30 -26.37 -19.62
C ASN A 375 3.71 -27.71 -20.10
N GLU A 376 4.03 -28.81 -19.43
CA GLU A 376 3.66 -30.17 -19.83
C GLU A 376 2.99 -30.93 -18.68
N ASP A 377 2.44 -32.10 -18.98
CA ASP A 377 1.76 -32.93 -17.99
C ASP A 377 2.74 -33.42 -16.90
N THR A 378 2.35 -33.21 -15.64
CA THR A 378 3.24 -33.49 -14.50
C THR A 378 3.47 -34.98 -14.30
N ALA A 379 2.42 -35.80 -14.41
CA ALA A 379 2.48 -37.23 -14.13
C ALA A 379 3.08 -38.02 -15.30
N ALA A 380 2.69 -37.67 -16.54
CA ALA A 380 3.09 -38.37 -17.75
C ALA A 380 4.43 -37.90 -18.32
N VAL A 381 4.86 -36.66 -18.05
CA VAL A 381 6.06 -36.08 -18.67
C VAL A 381 7.06 -35.51 -17.68
N ALA A 382 6.66 -34.58 -16.81
CA ALA A 382 7.62 -33.88 -15.95
C ALA A 382 8.28 -34.81 -14.90
N LEU A 383 7.50 -35.67 -14.24
CA LEU A 383 8.02 -36.62 -13.25
C LEU A 383 8.89 -37.73 -13.87
N PRO A 384 8.50 -38.38 -14.99
CA PRO A 384 9.40 -39.28 -15.71
C PRO A 384 10.70 -38.60 -16.14
N HIS A 385 10.63 -37.36 -16.63
CA HIS A 385 11.81 -36.59 -16.99
C HIS A 385 12.70 -36.27 -15.78
N LEU A 386 12.12 -35.94 -14.63
CA LEU A 386 12.88 -35.77 -13.38
C LEU A 386 13.69 -37.03 -13.10
N TRP A 387 13.05 -38.20 -13.02
CA TRP A 387 13.73 -39.44 -12.63
C TRP A 387 14.71 -39.96 -13.67
N GLN A 388 14.50 -39.70 -14.96
CA GLN A 388 15.44 -40.09 -16.02
C GLN A 388 16.74 -39.27 -15.99
N HIS A 389 16.66 -38.00 -15.62
CA HIS A 389 17.79 -37.08 -15.63
C HIS A 389 18.32 -36.74 -14.24
N PHE A 390 17.67 -37.21 -13.17
CA PHE A 390 18.03 -36.90 -11.80
C PHE A 390 19.46 -37.34 -11.50
N ASP A 391 20.28 -36.40 -11.02
CA ASP A 391 21.64 -36.67 -10.57
C ASP A 391 21.67 -36.77 -9.04
N PRO A 392 21.74 -37.98 -8.46
CA PRO A 392 21.76 -38.18 -7.01
C PRO A 392 23.07 -37.71 -6.36
N GLN A 393 24.14 -37.46 -7.11
CA GLN A 393 25.39 -36.90 -6.57
C GLN A 393 25.32 -35.36 -6.52
N GLY A 394 24.72 -34.75 -7.54
CA GLY A 394 24.57 -33.30 -7.64
C GLY A 394 23.36 -32.71 -6.92
N TRP A 395 22.31 -33.49 -6.63
CA TRP A 395 21.05 -33.00 -6.06
C TRP A 395 20.55 -33.88 -4.93
N SER A 396 19.82 -33.26 -4.00
CA SER A 396 19.18 -33.97 -2.89
C SER A 396 17.72 -33.59 -2.74
N LEU A 397 16.92 -34.56 -2.29
CA LEU A 397 15.50 -34.41 -1.99
C LEU A 397 15.31 -34.38 -0.48
N TRP A 398 14.42 -33.49 -0.03
CA TRP A 398 14.15 -33.26 1.38
C TRP A 398 12.65 -33.16 1.62
N TYR A 399 12.20 -33.80 2.69
CA TYR A 399 10.86 -33.65 3.21
C TYR A 399 10.86 -32.62 4.33
N ALA A 400 9.92 -31.68 4.27
CA ALA A 400 9.73 -30.61 5.24
C ALA A 400 8.35 -30.74 5.88
N GLU A 401 8.26 -30.63 7.21
CA GLU A 401 6.99 -30.62 7.94
C GLU A 401 6.97 -29.50 8.98
N TYR A 402 5.89 -28.75 9.04
CA TYR A 402 5.77 -27.58 9.90
C TYR A 402 5.55 -27.98 11.36
N ARG A 403 6.36 -27.42 12.27
CA ARG A 403 6.42 -27.82 13.68
C ARG A 403 5.25 -27.33 14.55
N TYR A 404 4.53 -26.30 14.11
CA TYR A 404 3.55 -25.60 14.94
C TYR A 404 2.13 -25.62 14.34
N PRO A 405 1.53 -26.79 14.06
CA PRO A 405 0.20 -26.86 13.44
C PRO A 405 -0.90 -26.20 14.28
N ALA A 406 -0.72 -26.10 15.61
CA ALA A 406 -1.65 -25.40 16.51
C ALA A 406 -1.72 -23.88 16.26
N GLU A 407 -0.71 -23.28 15.62
CA GLU A 407 -0.70 -21.85 15.26
C GLU A 407 -1.47 -21.57 13.96
N LEU A 408 -1.84 -22.63 13.21
CA LEU A 408 -2.51 -22.53 11.92
C LEU A 408 -4.05 -22.43 12.09
N SER A 409 -4.52 -21.23 12.41
CA SER A 409 -5.94 -20.96 12.68
C SER A 409 -6.81 -20.87 11.43
N GLN A 410 -6.34 -20.17 10.39
CA GLN A 410 -7.09 -20.00 9.13
C GLN A 410 -6.26 -20.47 7.94
N THR A 411 -6.87 -21.23 7.04
CA THR A 411 -6.18 -21.84 5.88
C THR A 411 -5.56 -20.78 4.97
N PHE A 412 -6.24 -19.65 4.74
CA PHE A 412 -5.67 -18.57 3.93
C PHE A 412 -4.44 -17.90 4.60
N MET A 413 -4.44 -17.74 5.93
CA MET A 413 -3.30 -17.20 6.67
C MET A 413 -2.10 -18.17 6.59
N SER A 414 -2.39 -19.47 6.69
CA SER A 414 -1.41 -20.54 6.56
C SER A 414 -0.80 -20.58 5.15
N CYS A 415 -1.60 -20.37 4.10
CA CYS A 415 -1.11 -20.21 2.73
C CYS A 415 -0.27 -18.93 2.53
N ASN A 416 -0.60 -17.84 3.22
CA ASN A 416 0.21 -16.62 3.22
C ASN A 416 1.57 -16.85 3.90
N LEU A 417 1.65 -17.73 4.91
CA LEU A 417 2.90 -18.11 5.56
C LEU A 417 3.85 -18.82 4.58
N ILE A 418 3.34 -19.80 3.82
CA ILE A 418 4.10 -20.50 2.77
C ILE A 418 4.58 -19.50 1.70
N THR A 419 3.68 -18.63 1.24
CA THR A 419 3.98 -17.63 0.21
C THR A 419 5.04 -16.63 0.69
N GLY A 420 4.97 -16.21 1.95
CA GLY A 420 5.97 -15.35 2.57
C GLY A 420 7.35 -15.99 2.62
N MET A 421 7.43 -17.28 2.96
CA MET A 421 8.71 -18.01 2.99
C MET A 421 9.33 -18.06 1.59
N PHE A 422 8.54 -18.39 0.57
CA PHE A 422 9.02 -18.44 -0.82
C PHE A 422 9.56 -17.09 -1.30
N GLN A 423 8.93 -15.98 -0.92
CA GLN A 423 9.40 -14.64 -1.28
C GLN A 423 10.74 -14.30 -0.64
N ARG A 424 11.00 -14.76 0.58
CA ARG A 424 12.28 -14.53 1.28
C ARG A 424 13.42 -15.40 0.72
N LEU A 425 13.09 -16.49 0.04
CA LEU A 425 14.04 -17.44 -0.55
C LEU A 425 14.37 -17.18 -2.03
N ASP A 426 14.05 -16.00 -2.59
CA ASP A 426 14.16 -15.77 -4.03
C ASP A 426 15.57 -15.98 -4.62
N LYS A 427 16.62 -15.68 -3.86
CA LYS A 427 18.01 -15.97 -4.26
C LYS A 427 18.31 -17.47 -4.39
N LEU A 428 17.59 -18.33 -3.66
CA LEU A 428 17.73 -19.78 -3.69
C LEU A 428 16.98 -20.40 -4.89
N ARG A 429 16.08 -19.63 -5.53
CA ARG A 429 15.23 -20.10 -6.63
C ARG A 429 16.04 -20.69 -7.79
N LYS A 430 17.22 -20.17 -8.12
CA LYS A 430 18.09 -20.73 -9.18
C LYS A 430 18.59 -22.15 -8.90
N ASN A 431 18.73 -22.52 -7.62
CA ASN A 431 19.38 -23.76 -7.18
C ASN A 431 18.44 -24.67 -6.38
N ALA A 432 17.13 -24.39 -6.40
CA ALA A 432 16.14 -25.17 -5.69
C ALA A 432 14.77 -25.17 -6.38
N PHE A 433 14.01 -26.22 -6.11
CA PHE A 433 12.61 -26.36 -6.50
C PHE A 433 11.85 -27.03 -5.36
N ALA A 434 10.61 -26.66 -5.10
CA ALA A 434 9.81 -27.35 -4.08
C ALA A 434 8.32 -27.31 -4.36
N SER A 435 7.62 -28.28 -3.81
CA SER A 435 6.16 -28.27 -3.71
C SER A 435 5.76 -28.39 -2.25
N VAL A 436 5.06 -27.37 -1.74
CA VAL A 436 4.58 -27.29 -0.35
C VAL A 436 3.07 -27.24 -0.37
N ILE A 437 2.44 -28.09 0.43
CA ILE A 437 1.00 -28.28 0.49
C ILE A 437 0.49 -27.94 1.90
N LEU A 438 -0.63 -27.22 1.93
CA LEU A 438 -1.49 -27.08 3.09
C LEU A 438 -2.54 -28.20 3.05
N PHE A 439 -2.66 -28.91 4.16
CA PHE A 439 -3.66 -29.96 4.39
C PHE A 439 -4.66 -29.53 5.47
N GLY A 440 -5.87 -30.09 5.42
CA GLY A 440 -6.91 -29.91 6.44
C GLY A 440 -7.80 -28.68 6.24
N THR A 441 -8.43 -28.24 7.33
CA THR A 441 -9.42 -27.15 7.35
C THR A 441 -9.07 -26.08 8.38
N ASN A 442 -9.87 -25.01 8.49
CA ASN A 442 -9.66 -23.97 9.50
C ASN A 442 -9.58 -24.60 10.91
N ASN A 443 -8.62 -24.15 11.70
CA ASN A 443 -8.27 -24.63 13.04
C ASN A 443 -7.79 -26.09 13.14
N ASP A 444 -7.71 -26.81 12.02
CA ASP A 444 -7.17 -28.16 11.95
C ASP A 444 -6.39 -28.35 10.65
N SER A 445 -5.30 -27.60 10.50
CA SER A 445 -4.46 -27.62 9.30
C SER A 445 -3.01 -28.00 9.59
N SER A 446 -2.31 -28.49 8.58
CA SER A 446 -0.88 -28.82 8.63
C SER A 446 -0.20 -28.43 7.32
N ILE A 447 1.10 -28.16 7.39
CA ILE A 447 1.91 -27.78 6.23
C ILE A 447 3.06 -28.76 6.11
N SER A 448 3.25 -29.30 4.92
CA SER A 448 4.39 -30.14 4.59
C SER A 448 4.77 -29.96 3.12
N GLY A 449 5.98 -30.37 2.74
CA GLY A 449 6.44 -30.20 1.38
C GLY A 449 7.68 -31.02 1.02
N VAL A 450 7.88 -31.19 -0.27
CA VAL A 450 9.06 -31.85 -0.84
C VAL A 450 9.91 -30.81 -1.55
N TRP A 451 11.18 -30.76 -1.17
CA TRP A 451 12.19 -29.82 -1.66
C TRP A 451 13.30 -30.55 -2.40
N LEU A 452 13.73 -29.95 -3.50
CA LEU A 452 14.86 -30.35 -4.32
C LEU A 452 15.92 -29.26 -4.20
N PHE A 453 17.09 -29.60 -3.68
CA PHE A 453 18.21 -28.68 -3.49
C PHE A 453 19.44 -29.14 -4.26
N ARG A 454 20.21 -28.16 -4.74
CA ARG A 454 21.55 -28.40 -5.27
C ARG A 454 22.50 -28.81 -4.15
N GLY A 455 23.24 -29.90 -4.37
CA GLY A 455 24.19 -30.46 -3.41
C GLY A 455 23.54 -31.48 -2.46
N GLN A 456 24.34 -31.96 -1.50
CA GLN A 456 23.95 -33.01 -0.57
C GLN A 456 23.53 -32.51 0.82
N GLU A 457 23.79 -31.24 1.11
CA GLU A 457 23.50 -30.59 2.37
C GLU A 457 22.18 -29.80 2.29
N LEU A 458 21.59 -29.52 3.45
CA LEU A 458 20.39 -28.70 3.51
C LEU A 458 20.74 -27.26 3.12
N ALA A 459 20.17 -26.78 2.01
CA ALA A 459 20.56 -25.49 1.42
C ALA A 459 20.50 -24.33 2.42
N PHE A 460 19.51 -24.29 3.33
CA PHE A 460 19.34 -23.21 4.31
C PHE A 460 20.53 -23.03 5.26
N GLN A 461 21.34 -24.06 5.49
CA GLN A 461 22.51 -23.97 6.37
C GLN A 461 23.75 -23.39 5.67
N LEU A 462 23.74 -23.35 4.33
CA LEU A 462 24.89 -22.92 3.51
C LEU A 462 25.04 -21.39 3.42
N CYS A 463 23.98 -20.64 3.73
CA CYS A 463 24.00 -19.18 3.67
C CYS A 463 23.14 -18.59 4.78
N PRO A 464 23.65 -17.64 5.58
CA PRO A 464 22.84 -16.93 6.57
C PRO A 464 21.61 -16.22 5.99
N ASP A 465 21.68 -15.78 4.72
CA ASP A 465 20.54 -15.15 4.01
C ASP A 465 19.38 -16.13 3.75
N TRP A 466 19.62 -17.45 3.82
CA TRP A 466 18.62 -18.49 3.55
C TRP A 466 18.05 -19.11 4.84
N GLN A 467 18.55 -18.75 6.03
CA GLN A 467 18.08 -19.27 7.32
C GLN A 467 16.72 -18.70 7.77
N VAL A 468 15.83 -18.47 6.82
CA VAL A 468 14.56 -17.80 7.02
C VAL A 468 13.46 -18.83 7.18
N ASP A 469 12.82 -18.85 8.35
CA ASP A 469 11.71 -19.74 8.74
C ASP A 469 12.00 -21.25 8.68
N TYR A 470 13.16 -21.68 8.22
CA TYR A 470 13.51 -23.09 8.07
C TYR A 470 13.49 -23.84 9.44
N GLU A 471 13.76 -23.15 10.55
CA GLU A 471 13.71 -23.71 11.91
C GLU A 471 12.29 -24.07 12.34
N SER A 472 11.28 -23.45 11.74
CA SER A 472 9.86 -23.77 11.95
C SER A 472 9.45 -25.07 11.28
N TYR A 473 10.36 -25.71 10.52
CA TYR A 473 10.14 -26.99 9.88
C TYR A 473 11.09 -28.07 10.43
N THR A 474 10.63 -29.32 10.45
CA THR A 474 11.50 -30.50 10.53
C THR A 474 11.93 -30.88 9.13
N TRP A 475 13.21 -31.24 8.97
CA TRP A 475 13.79 -31.58 7.67
C TRP A 475 14.31 -33.00 7.71
N ARG A 476 13.87 -33.83 6.76
CA ARG A 476 14.35 -35.20 6.58
C ARG A 476 14.86 -35.36 5.15
N LYS A 477 16.12 -35.72 5.00
CA LYS A 477 16.68 -36.07 3.70
C LYS A 477 16.03 -37.37 3.21
N LEU A 478 15.53 -37.36 1.98
CA LEU A 478 14.91 -38.51 1.34
C LEU A 478 15.96 -39.28 0.53
N ASP A 479 15.85 -40.61 0.53
CA ASP A 479 16.64 -41.47 -0.34
C ASP A 479 15.95 -41.61 -1.71
N PRO A 480 16.53 -41.09 -2.81
CA PRO A 480 15.96 -41.18 -4.15
C PRO A 480 15.72 -42.62 -4.65
N GLY A 481 16.42 -43.61 -4.07
CA GLY A 481 16.22 -45.03 -4.39
C GLY A 481 15.00 -45.66 -3.71
N SER A 482 14.46 -45.03 -2.67
CA SER A 482 13.37 -45.59 -1.87
C SER A 482 12.00 -45.45 -2.56
N ALA A 483 11.13 -46.45 -2.36
CA ALA A 483 9.73 -46.38 -2.80
C ALA A 483 8.99 -45.21 -2.13
N GLU A 484 9.29 -44.95 -0.86
CA GLU A 484 8.74 -43.82 -0.10
C GLU A 484 9.04 -42.47 -0.77
N CYS A 485 10.30 -42.23 -1.17
CA CYS A 485 10.67 -40.99 -1.84
C CYS A 485 9.95 -40.82 -3.17
N ARG A 486 9.84 -41.90 -3.96
CA ARG A 486 9.12 -41.87 -5.25
C ARG A 486 7.63 -41.55 -5.08
N THR A 487 7.00 -42.12 -4.06
CA THR A 487 5.61 -41.81 -3.71
C THR A 487 5.47 -40.36 -3.29
N LEU A 488 6.27 -39.89 -2.32
CA LEU A 488 6.21 -38.51 -1.83
C LEU A 488 6.45 -37.48 -2.94
N VAL A 489 7.47 -37.69 -3.78
CA VAL A 489 7.75 -36.76 -4.90
C VAL A 489 6.58 -36.75 -5.88
N THR A 490 6.04 -37.93 -6.23
CA THR A 490 4.89 -38.01 -7.14
C THR A 490 3.70 -37.26 -6.56
N GLU A 491 3.26 -37.61 -5.35
CA GLU A 491 2.06 -37.03 -4.72
C GLU A 491 2.19 -35.51 -4.51
N TYR A 492 3.35 -35.04 -4.04
CA TYR A 492 3.53 -33.61 -3.78
C TYR A 492 3.72 -32.81 -5.06
N PHE A 493 4.31 -33.37 -6.12
CA PHE A 493 4.56 -32.60 -7.34
C PHE A 493 3.33 -32.60 -8.25
N SER A 494 2.52 -33.66 -8.25
CA SER A 494 1.23 -33.69 -8.97
C SER A 494 0.08 -33.05 -8.18
N TRP A 495 0.20 -32.93 -6.85
CA TRP A 495 -0.90 -32.63 -5.93
C TRP A 495 -2.02 -33.68 -5.94
N GLU A 496 -1.71 -34.90 -6.40
CA GLU A 496 -2.63 -36.02 -6.52
C GLU A 496 -2.08 -37.23 -5.75
N GLY A 497 -2.84 -37.74 -4.78
CA GLY A 497 -2.42 -38.85 -3.94
C GLY A 497 -3.35 -39.03 -2.74
N GLU A 498 -3.20 -40.14 -2.02
CA GLU A 498 -3.94 -40.39 -0.78
C GLU A 498 -3.33 -39.64 0.42
N PHE A 499 -2.07 -39.18 0.29
CA PHE A 499 -1.34 -38.45 1.32
C PHE A 499 -1.42 -39.15 2.69
N ALA A 500 -1.33 -40.48 2.69
CA ALA A 500 -1.60 -41.34 3.85
C ALA A 500 -0.70 -41.02 5.05
N HIS A 501 0.49 -40.46 4.81
CA HIS A 501 1.42 -40.00 5.86
C HIS A 501 1.01 -38.71 6.57
N VAL A 502 0.11 -37.89 6.01
CA VAL A 502 -0.39 -36.65 6.64
C VAL A 502 -1.71 -36.89 7.37
N GLY A 503 -2.56 -37.79 6.84
CA GLY A 503 -3.86 -38.12 7.45
C GLY A 503 -4.89 -36.99 7.42
N LYS A 504 -4.68 -35.96 6.59
CA LYS A 504 -5.57 -34.80 6.41
C LYS A 504 -5.85 -34.56 4.92
N PRO A 505 -7.05 -34.09 4.56
CA PRO A 505 -7.40 -33.87 3.15
C PRO A 505 -6.53 -32.77 2.55
N PHE A 506 -6.22 -32.90 1.25
CA PHE A 506 -5.57 -31.83 0.49
C PHE A 506 -6.43 -30.56 0.53
N ASN A 507 -5.78 -29.40 0.74
CA ASN A 507 -6.44 -28.10 0.68
C ASN A 507 -5.87 -27.25 -0.45
N GLN A 508 -4.59 -26.87 -0.36
CA GLN A 508 -3.96 -26.00 -1.35
C GLN A 508 -2.45 -26.26 -1.47
N GLY A 509 -1.93 -26.33 -2.69
CA GLY A 509 -0.51 -26.45 -2.98
C GLY A 509 0.13 -25.14 -3.46
N LYS A 510 1.44 -24.99 -3.22
CA LYS A 510 2.29 -23.91 -3.73
C LYS A 510 3.61 -24.49 -4.22
N VAL A 511 4.04 -24.05 -5.40
CA VAL A 511 5.32 -24.44 -6.00
C VAL A 511 6.34 -23.32 -5.85
N PHE A 512 7.52 -23.66 -5.34
CA PHE A 512 8.72 -22.84 -5.36
C PHE A 512 9.54 -23.23 -6.58
N LYS A 513 9.65 -22.34 -7.57
CA LYS A 513 10.36 -22.60 -8.83
C LYS A 513 11.00 -21.34 -9.37
#